data_AF-A0A3M1XYY8-F1
#
_entry.id   AF-A0A3M1XYY8-F1
#
_cell.length_a   1.000
_cell.length_b   1.000
_cell.length_c   1.000
_cell.angle_alpha   90.00
_cell.angle_beta   90.00
_cell.angle_gamma   90.00
#
_symmetry.space_group_name_H-M   'P 1'
#
loop_
_entity.id
_entity.type
_entity.pdbx_description
1 polymer ?
#
loop_
_entity_poly.entity_id
_entity_poly.type
_entity_poly.pdbx_seq_one_letter_code
_entity_poly.pdbx_strand_id
1 'polypeptide(L)'
;MRPSLEAFLVAFGNAAWGTPLLVLLLGGGLFFLIYSRFLPFRYLGHALAILRGKYDDPGDPGEISHFQALSTALAATVGMGNISGVAVAISMGGPGAVFWMWMSAVVGMATKYFTCTLAIMYRGRDTAGQVQGGPMYVIT
;
A
#
# COMPACT_ATOMS: atom_id res chain seq x y z
N MET A 1 -37.13 -16.38 7.63
CA MET A 1 -36.79 -15.32 6.66
C MET A 1 -35.53 -14.52 7.01
N ARG A 2 -35.25 -14.18 8.29
CA ARG A 2 -33.96 -13.55 8.69
C ARG A 2 -32.69 -14.40 8.47
N PRO A 3 -32.65 -15.73 8.75
CA PRO A 3 -31.41 -16.50 8.62
C PRO A 3 -30.93 -16.71 7.17
N SER A 4 -31.84 -16.67 6.18
CA SER A 4 -31.46 -16.80 4.76
C SER A 4 -30.81 -15.53 4.20
N LEU A 5 -31.21 -14.35 4.68
CA LEU A 5 -30.58 -13.08 4.31
C LEU A 5 -29.19 -12.99 4.94
N GLU A 6 -29.05 -13.34 6.22
CA GLU A 6 -27.76 -13.36 6.92
C GLU A 6 -26.78 -14.33 6.25
N ALA A 7 -27.22 -15.54 5.91
CA ALA A 7 -26.40 -16.52 5.18
C ALA A 7 -25.96 -15.99 3.81
N PHE A 8 -26.85 -15.31 3.08
CA PHE A 8 -26.51 -14.69 1.80
C PHE A 8 -25.49 -13.55 1.97
N LEU A 9 -25.66 -12.66 2.95
CA LEU A 9 -24.74 -11.55 3.21
C LEU A 9 -23.35 -12.05 3.61
N VAL A 10 -23.28 -13.10 4.44
CA VAL A 10 -22.00 -13.72 4.82
C VAL A 10 -21.34 -14.41 3.62
N ALA A 11 -22.11 -15.14 2.81
CA ALA A 11 -21.58 -15.79 1.61
C ALA A 11 -21.05 -14.78 0.59
N PHE A 12 -21.81 -13.71 0.32
CA PHE A 12 -21.38 -12.61 -0.54
C PHE A 12 -20.16 -11.90 0.04
N GLY A 13 -20.15 -11.67 1.36
CA GLY A 13 -19.02 -11.14 2.13
C GLY A 13 -17.74 -11.95 1.90
N ASN A 14 -17.80 -13.25 2.11
CA ASN A 14 -16.64 -14.13 1.92
C ASN A 14 -16.21 -14.21 0.45
N ALA A 15 -17.15 -14.14 -0.49
CA ALA A 15 -16.83 -14.15 -1.91
C ALA A 15 -16.09 -12.88 -2.36
N ALA A 16 -16.50 -11.71 -1.87
CA ALA A 16 -15.93 -10.43 -2.30
C ALA A 16 -14.67 -10.02 -1.50
N TRP A 17 -14.63 -10.26 -0.18
CA TRP A 17 -13.53 -9.81 0.69
C TRP A 17 -12.72 -10.94 1.32
N GLY A 18 -13.06 -12.20 1.06
CA GLY A 18 -12.36 -13.36 1.60
C GLY A 18 -11.14 -13.75 0.78
N THR A 19 -11.02 -15.04 0.47
CA THR A 19 -9.86 -15.59 -0.20
C THR A 19 -9.60 -15.05 -1.60
N PRO A 20 -10.59 -14.71 -2.46
CA PRO A 20 -10.31 -14.21 -3.80
C PRO A 20 -9.57 -12.87 -3.79
N LEU A 21 -9.95 -11.96 -2.89
CA LEU A 21 -9.28 -10.67 -2.73
C LEU A 21 -7.84 -10.83 -2.27
N LEU A 22 -7.61 -11.73 -1.31
CA LEU A 22 -6.25 -12.05 -0.82
C LEU A 22 -5.37 -12.59 -1.94
N VAL A 23 -5.88 -13.53 -2.74
CA VAL A 23 -5.17 -14.09 -3.90
C VAL A 23 -4.86 -13.01 -4.93
N LEU A 24 -5.80 -12.10 -5.19
CA LEU A 24 -5.59 -10.99 -6.11
C LEU A 24 -4.50 -10.02 -5.61
N LEU A 25 -4.53 -9.64 -4.33
CA LEU A 25 -3.54 -8.72 -3.74
C LEU A 25 -2.15 -9.34 -3.67
N LEU A 26 -2.02 -10.55 -3.12
CA LEU A 26 -0.72 -11.22 -3.00
C LEU A 26 -0.21 -11.69 -4.37
N GLY A 27 -1.08 -12.25 -5.20
CA GLY A 27 -0.73 -12.70 -6.55
C GLY A 27 -0.33 -11.53 -7.46
N GLY A 28 -1.09 -10.43 -7.44
CA GLY A 28 -0.76 -9.21 -8.19
C GLY A 28 0.53 -8.56 -7.70
N GLY A 29 0.74 -8.49 -6.38
CA GLY A 29 2.00 -8.00 -5.82
C GLY A 29 3.19 -8.88 -6.17
N LEU A 30 3.02 -10.20 -6.16
CA LEU A 30 4.07 -11.15 -6.54
C LEU A 30 4.40 -11.03 -8.03
N PHE A 31 3.38 -10.87 -8.88
CA PHE A 31 3.56 -10.57 -10.30
C PHE A 31 4.40 -9.30 -10.48
N PHE A 32 4.05 -8.19 -9.82
CA PHE A 32 4.82 -6.94 -9.89
C PHE A 32 6.23 -7.08 -9.34
N LEU A 33 6.41 -7.84 -8.27
CA LEU A 33 7.72 -8.10 -7.65
C LEU A 33 8.66 -8.82 -8.62
N ILE A 34 8.17 -9.88 -9.28
CA ILE A 34 8.93 -10.66 -10.26
C ILE A 34 9.15 -9.84 -11.54
N TYR A 35 8.11 -9.20 -12.07
CA TYR A 35 8.17 -8.39 -13.28
C TYR A 35 9.18 -7.24 -13.17
N SER A 36 9.17 -6.53 -12.03
CA SER A 36 10.13 -5.46 -11.73
C SER A 36 11.54 -5.97 -11.41
N ARG A 37 11.75 -7.28 -11.32
CA ARG A 37 13.01 -7.90 -10.87
C ARG A 37 13.45 -7.36 -9.51
N PHE A 38 12.54 -7.27 -8.55
CA PHE A 38 12.81 -6.78 -7.19
C PHE A 38 13.36 -5.34 -7.15
N LEU A 39 12.95 -4.49 -8.09
CA LEU A 39 13.40 -3.09 -8.19
C LEU A 39 13.27 -2.31 -6.86
N PRO A 40 12.13 -2.36 -6.13
CA PRO A 40 11.98 -1.59 -4.90
C PRO A 40 13.05 -1.92 -3.85
N PHE A 41 13.49 -3.19 -3.81
CA PHE A 41 14.51 -3.68 -2.87
C PHE A 41 15.91 -3.26 -3.28
N ARG A 42 16.21 -3.27 -4.59
CA ARG A 42 17.52 -2.85 -5.12
C ARG A 42 17.79 -1.36 -4.91
N TYR A 43 16.76 -0.54 -4.98
CA TYR A 43 16.86 0.92 -4.87
C TYR A 43 16.60 1.45 -3.44
N LEU A 44 16.53 0.60 -2.42
CA LEU A 44 16.35 1.05 -1.02
C LEU A 44 17.43 2.05 -0.59
N GLY A 45 18.70 1.82 -0.96
CA GLY A 45 19.78 2.74 -0.66
C GLY A 45 19.60 4.12 -1.31
N HIS A 46 19.11 4.15 -2.55
CA HIS A 46 18.79 5.39 -3.25
C HIS A 46 17.59 6.10 -2.60
N ALA A 47 16.54 5.37 -2.24
CA ALA A 47 15.38 5.92 -1.52
C ALA A 47 15.80 6.56 -0.19
N LEU A 48 16.68 5.93 0.59
CA LEU A 48 17.21 6.52 1.82
C LEU A 48 18.03 7.79 1.57
N ALA A 49 18.77 7.86 0.46
CA ALA A 49 19.52 9.05 0.09
C ALA A 49 18.58 10.22 -0.30
N ILE A 50 17.47 9.93 -0.99
CA ILE A 50 16.40 10.91 -1.26
C ILE A 50 15.80 11.43 0.04
N LEU A 51 15.43 10.54 0.97
CA LEU A 51 14.83 10.94 2.26
C LEU A 51 15.76 11.78 3.14
N ARG A 52 17.07 11.65 2.95
CA ARG A 52 18.09 12.46 3.64
C ARG A 52 18.31 13.84 3.02
N GLY A 53 17.57 14.19 1.97
CA GLY A 53 17.66 15.47 1.27
C GLY A 53 18.86 15.60 0.34
N LYS A 54 19.57 14.49 0.03
CA LYS A 54 20.72 14.52 -0.90
C LYS A 54 20.32 14.96 -2.31
N TYR A 55 19.04 14.79 -2.65
CA TYR A 55 18.47 15.08 -3.96
C TYR A 55 17.32 16.11 -3.87
N ASP A 56 17.18 16.82 -2.75
CA ASP A 56 16.15 17.86 -2.61
C ASP A 56 16.64 19.15 -3.31
N ASP A 57 15.90 19.64 -4.30
CA ASP A 57 16.10 20.95 -4.92
C ASP A 57 14.94 21.91 -4.53
N PRO A 58 15.20 23.11 -3.98
CA PRO A 58 14.18 24.12 -3.73
C PRO A 58 13.37 24.54 -4.97
N GLY A 59 13.89 24.31 -6.18
CA GLY A 59 13.20 24.56 -7.44
C GLY A 59 12.29 23.41 -7.90
N ASP A 60 12.32 22.25 -7.23
CA ASP A 60 11.52 21.11 -7.64
C ASP A 60 10.02 21.34 -7.40
N PRO A 61 9.16 20.95 -8.37
CA PRO A 61 7.72 21.08 -8.23
C PRO A 61 7.17 20.10 -7.17
N GLY A 62 6.81 20.63 -6.00
CA GLY A 62 6.19 19.88 -4.91
C GLY A 62 5.75 20.80 -3.77
N GLU A 63 4.75 20.35 -3.00
CA GLU A 63 4.19 21.12 -1.87
C GLU A 63 4.91 20.84 -0.54
N ILE A 64 5.55 19.67 -0.43
CA ILE A 64 6.21 19.17 0.77
C ILE A 64 7.50 18.43 0.40
N SER A 65 8.45 18.37 1.34
CA SER A 65 9.70 17.64 1.12
C SER A 65 9.48 16.12 1.05
N HIS A 66 10.44 15.38 0.50
CA HIS A 66 10.36 13.92 0.43
C HIS A 66 10.22 13.26 1.81
N PHE A 67 10.90 13.80 2.82
CA PHE A 67 10.78 13.33 4.21
C PHE A 67 9.39 13.61 4.80
N GLN A 68 8.83 14.80 4.53
CA GLN A 68 7.47 15.14 4.97
C GLN A 68 6.44 14.24 4.29
N ALA A 69 6.58 13.97 2.99
CA ALA A 69 5.70 13.07 2.26
C ALA A 69 5.71 11.65 2.83
N LEU A 70 6.89 11.10 3.14
CA LEU A 70 7.01 9.79 3.80
C LEU A 70 6.38 9.82 5.19
N SER A 71 6.65 10.86 5.98
CA SER A 71 6.14 10.99 7.34
C SER A 71 4.61 11.03 7.36
N THR A 72 3.99 11.77 6.45
CA THR A 72 2.53 11.81 6.28
C THR A 72 1.98 10.43 5.89
N ALA A 73 2.62 9.72 4.97
CA ALA A 73 2.20 8.38 4.56
C ALA A 73 2.35 7.35 5.70
N LEU A 74 3.41 7.45 6.51
CA LEU A 74 3.62 6.60 7.69
C LEU A 74 2.60 6.90 8.78
N ALA A 75 2.33 8.17 9.06
CA ALA A 75 1.32 8.57 10.04
C ALA A 75 -0.08 8.07 9.66
N ALA A 76 -0.41 8.03 8.37
CA ALA A 76 -1.68 7.50 7.88
C ALA A 76 -1.78 5.97 7.96
N THR A 77 -0.66 5.25 8.02
CA THR A 77 -0.64 3.77 7.95
C THR A 77 -0.27 3.11 9.27
N VAL A 78 0.41 3.80 10.18
CA VAL A 78 0.80 3.30 11.50
C VAL A 78 -0.19 3.84 12.53
N GLY A 79 -0.94 2.94 13.16
CA GLY A 79 -1.87 3.30 14.22
C GLY A 79 -2.20 2.15 15.15
N MET A 80 -3.07 2.42 16.13
CA MET A 80 -3.51 1.43 17.12
C MET A 80 -4.11 0.17 16.48
N GLY A 81 -4.78 0.32 15.33
CA GLY A 81 -5.34 -0.80 14.56
C GLY A 81 -4.29 -1.81 14.09
N ASN A 82 -3.07 -1.38 13.77
CA ASN A 82 -2.01 -2.32 13.39
C ASN A 82 -1.52 -3.11 14.59
N ILE A 83 -1.46 -2.49 15.77
CA ILE A 83 -1.02 -3.13 17.01
C ILE A 83 -2.07 -4.17 17.46
N SER A 84 -3.34 -3.78 17.51
CA SER A 84 -4.43 -4.71 17.87
C SER A 84 -4.60 -5.80 16.82
N GLY A 85 -4.46 -5.47 15.52
CA GLY A 85 -4.52 -6.43 14.43
C GLY A 85 -3.44 -7.50 14.52
N VAL A 86 -2.19 -7.11 14.83
CA VAL A 86 -1.09 -8.07 15.07
C VAL A 86 -1.42 -8.97 16.26
N ALA A 87 -1.92 -8.41 17.38
CA ALA A 87 -2.28 -9.20 18.56
C ALA A 87 -3.37 -10.24 18.26
N VAL A 88 -4.42 -9.84 17.53
CA VAL A 88 -5.49 -10.75 17.08
C VAL A 88 -4.94 -11.83 16.14
N ALA A 89 -4.09 -11.46 15.18
CA ALA A 89 -3.49 -12.40 14.23
C ALA A 89 -2.64 -13.46 14.93
N ILE A 90 -1.84 -13.08 15.93
CA ILE A 90 -1.02 -14.01 16.72
C ILE A 90 -1.91 -14.87 17.62
N SER A 91 -2.92 -14.28 18.26
CA SER A 91 -3.84 -15.01 19.14
C SER A 91 -4.62 -16.10 18.39
N MET A 92 -5.12 -15.77 17.18
CA MET A 92 -5.93 -16.70 16.38
C MET A 92 -5.09 -17.64 15.49
N GLY A 93 -4.00 -17.15 14.91
CA GLY A 93 -3.17 -17.88 13.94
C GLY A 93 -1.88 -18.46 14.52
N GLY A 94 -1.58 -18.20 15.78
CA GLY A 94 -0.33 -18.59 16.44
C GLY A 94 0.87 -17.70 16.04
N PRO A 95 2.06 -17.98 16.60
CA PRO A 95 3.26 -17.16 16.37
C PRO A 95 3.74 -17.15 14.92
N GLY A 96 3.38 -18.18 14.13
CA GLY A 96 3.70 -18.26 12.69
C GLY A 96 3.04 -17.18 11.83
N ALA A 97 2.01 -16.50 12.34
CA ALA A 97 1.36 -15.39 11.64
C ALA A 97 2.34 -14.26 11.30
N VAL A 98 3.31 -13.98 12.18
CA VAL A 98 4.29 -12.90 12.01
C VAL A 98 5.14 -13.11 10.76
N PHE A 99 5.56 -14.35 10.49
CA PHE A 99 6.32 -14.68 9.28
C PHE A 99 5.53 -14.31 8.02
N TRP A 100 4.24 -14.65 7.97
CA TRP A 100 3.38 -14.34 6.84
C TRP A 100 3.09 -12.84 6.70
N MET A 101 3.06 -12.09 7.80
CA MET A 101 2.95 -10.63 7.77
C MET A 101 4.19 -9.98 7.14
N TRP A 102 5.39 -10.49 7.40
CA TRP A 102 6.59 -10.00 6.72
C TRP A 102 6.60 -10.36 5.23
N MET A 103 6.21 -11.59 4.88
CA MET A 103 6.11 -12.01 3.48
C MET A 103 5.10 -11.15 2.70
N SER A 104 3.93 -10.88 3.29
CA SER A 104 2.93 -10.02 2.66
C SER A 104 3.40 -8.57 2.54
N ALA A 105 4.17 -8.05 3.51
CA ALA A 105 4.77 -6.72 3.42
C ALA A 105 5.81 -6.62 2.30
N VAL A 106 6.65 -7.65 2.12
CA VAL A 106 7.62 -7.73 1.01
C VAL A 106 6.90 -7.68 -0.33
N VAL A 107 5.85 -8.49 -0.49
CA VAL A 107 5.04 -8.52 -1.71
C VAL A 107 4.32 -7.19 -1.92
N GLY A 108 3.72 -6.63 -0.87
CA GLY A 108 2.99 -5.37 -0.90
C GLY A 108 3.86 -4.16 -1.23
N MET A 109 5.15 -4.19 -0.92
CA MET A 109 6.10 -3.13 -1.28
C MET A 109 6.19 -2.95 -2.81
N ALA A 110 6.14 -4.03 -3.58
CA ALA A 110 6.13 -3.96 -5.04
C ALA A 110 4.86 -3.28 -5.55
N THR A 111 3.68 -3.70 -5.07
CA THR A 111 2.41 -3.06 -5.42
C THR A 111 2.43 -1.58 -5.08
N LYS A 112 2.87 -1.22 -3.86
CA LYS A 112 2.90 0.18 -3.42
C LYS A 112 3.85 1.02 -4.27
N TYR A 113 5.01 0.49 -4.65
CA TYR A 113 5.96 1.16 -5.53
C TYR A 113 5.31 1.54 -6.86
N PHE A 114 4.69 0.59 -7.57
CA PHE A 114 4.02 0.87 -8.84
C PHE A 114 2.84 1.83 -8.69
N THR A 115 2.01 1.67 -7.65
CA THR A 115 0.89 2.60 -7.41
C THR A 115 1.37 4.03 -7.16
N CYS A 116 2.45 4.21 -6.39
CA CYS A 116 3.03 5.53 -6.15
C CYS A 116 3.66 6.12 -7.42
N THR A 117 4.35 5.31 -8.23
CA THR A 117 4.89 5.76 -9.53
C THR A 117 3.77 6.23 -10.47
N LEU A 118 2.70 5.45 -10.60
CA LEU A 118 1.53 5.81 -11.40
C LEU A 118 0.85 7.07 -10.85
N ALA A 119 0.73 7.20 -9.52
CA ALA A 119 0.15 8.40 -8.91
C ALA A 119 0.92 9.67 -9.24
N ILE A 120 2.26 9.60 -9.41
CA ILE A 120 3.07 10.75 -9.85
C ILE A 120 2.94 10.99 -11.36
N MET A 121 2.92 9.91 -12.15
CA MET A 121 2.83 10.00 -13.62
C MET A 121 1.50 10.59 -14.10
N TYR A 122 0.40 10.27 -13.42
CA TYR A 122 -0.96 10.69 -13.78
C TYR A 122 -1.51 11.80 -12.88
N ARG A 123 -0.69 12.44 -12.03
CA ARG A 123 -1.18 13.50 -11.13
C ARG A 123 -1.78 14.67 -11.91
N GLY A 124 -2.88 15.20 -11.40
CA GLY A 124 -3.55 16.39 -11.93
C GLY A 124 -3.48 17.57 -10.98
N ARG A 125 -4.22 18.62 -11.32
CA ARG A 125 -4.50 19.75 -10.42
C ARG A 125 -6.00 19.86 -10.21
N ASP A 126 -6.39 20.27 -9.01
CA ASP A 126 -7.79 20.57 -8.72
C ASP A 126 -8.17 22.00 -9.11
N THR A 127 -9.41 22.39 -8.82
CA THR A 127 -9.95 23.73 -9.09
C THR A 127 -9.26 24.83 -8.29
N ALA A 128 -8.59 24.49 -7.18
CA ALA A 128 -7.76 25.40 -6.40
C ALA A 128 -6.28 25.41 -6.85
N GLY A 129 -5.94 24.65 -7.91
CA GLY A 129 -4.61 24.52 -8.46
C GLY A 129 -3.66 23.61 -7.66
N GLN A 130 -4.13 22.94 -6.62
CA GLN A 130 -3.33 22.04 -5.77
C GLN A 130 -3.07 20.72 -6.49
N VAL A 131 -1.91 20.11 -6.24
CA VAL A 131 -1.52 18.86 -6.89
C VAL A 131 -2.27 17.70 -6.26
N GLN A 132 -3.02 16.95 -7.06
CA GLN A 132 -3.75 15.76 -6.62
C GLN A 132 -3.30 14.54 -7.42
N GLY A 133 -3.19 13.39 -6.75
CA GLY A 133 -2.78 12.15 -7.38
C GLY A 133 -3.32 10.94 -6.63
N GLY A 134 -3.25 9.78 -7.29
CA GLY A 134 -3.69 8.52 -6.72
C GLY A 134 -4.36 7.62 -7.75
N PRO A 135 -4.87 6.45 -7.34
CA PRO A 135 -5.46 5.47 -8.25
C PRO A 135 -6.62 6.02 -9.07
N MET A 136 -7.38 6.98 -8.52
CA MET A 136 -8.51 7.64 -9.21
C MET A 136 -8.07 8.41 -10.46
N TYR A 137 -6.82 8.87 -10.52
CA TYR A 137 -6.27 9.58 -11.69
C TYR A 137 -5.71 8.65 -12.76
N VAL A 138 -5.49 7.37 -12.44
CA VAL A 138 -4.90 6.38 -13.37
C VAL A 138 -5.95 5.78 -14.31
N ILE A 139 -7.21 5.77 -13.90
CA ILE A 139 -8.33 5.13 -14.60
C ILE A 139 -9.20 6.13 -15.39
N THR A 140 -8.74 7.36 -15.52
CA THR A 140 -9.42 8.45 -16.24
C THR A 140 -9.04 8.44 -17.71
#